data_AF-A0A318B0D9-F1
#
_entry.id   AF-A0A318B0D9-F1
#
_cell.length_a   1.000
_cell.length_b   1.000
_cell.length_c   1.000
_cell.angle_alpha   90.00
_cell.angle_beta   90.00
_cell.angle_gamma   90.00
#
_symmetry.space_group_name_H-M   'P 1'
#
loop_
_entity.id
_entity.type
_entity.pdbx_description
1 polymer ?
#
loop_
_entity_poly.entity_id
_entity_poly.type
_entity_poly.pdbx_seq_one_letter_code
_entity_poly.pdbx_strand_id
1 'polypeptide(L)'
;MSKTVISIASLIGTALLMTACATAPEDRRAELEPLKLALTTSPQELRDRAVGPSAKVQLALALLYENGQGVERDPVEAERLRKAATASRGTLPRTERETLDLPGEKVFRENAPRYDIVEPQVAANRACAKVLAAGDRSAKAVEACGGQASYAELAALWR
;
A
#
# COMPACT_ATOMS: atom_id res chain seq x y z
N MET A 1 -16.61 1.09 -59.50
CA MET A 1 -16.11 -0.30 -59.46
C MET A 1 -14.64 -0.27 -59.05
N SER A 2 -14.29 -1.12 -58.09
CA SER A 2 -13.01 -1.24 -57.37
C SER A 2 -11.78 -1.40 -58.28
N LYS A 3 -10.61 -0.89 -57.82
CA LYS A 3 -9.41 -1.72 -57.55
C LYS A 3 -8.33 -0.95 -56.77
N THR A 4 -8.06 -1.48 -55.59
CA THR A 4 -6.95 -1.24 -54.66
C THR A 4 -5.61 -1.69 -55.28
N VAL A 5 -4.51 -0.96 -55.03
CA VAL A 5 -3.16 -1.56 -54.93
C VAL A 5 -2.40 -0.86 -53.81
N ILE A 6 -2.03 -1.66 -52.81
CA ILE A 6 -1.16 -1.33 -51.68
C ILE A 6 0.30 -1.52 -52.14
N SER A 7 1.23 -0.64 -51.76
CA SER A 7 2.62 -1.05 -51.63
C SER A 7 3.37 -0.27 -50.55
N ILE A 8 4.12 -1.05 -49.77
CA ILE A 8 4.75 -0.80 -48.48
C ILE A 8 6.16 -0.24 -48.70
N ALA A 9 6.59 0.73 -47.88
CA ALA A 9 8.01 0.93 -47.60
C ALA A 9 8.19 1.55 -46.21
N SER A 10 8.52 0.67 -45.26
CA SER A 10 8.93 0.96 -43.90
C SER A 10 10.36 1.51 -43.88
N LEU A 11 10.66 2.50 -43.03
CA LEU A 11 11.99 2.69 -42.45
C LEU A 11 11.87 3.29 -41.04
N ILE A 12 12.57 2.62 -40.13
CA ILE A 12 12.47 2.57 -38.68
C ILE A 12 13.57 3.47 -38.07
N GLY A 13 13.30 4.09 -36.92
CA GLY A 13 14.34 4.59 -36.01
C GLY A 13 13.87 5.85 -35.27
N THR A 14 13.74 5.92 -33.95
CA THR A 14 14.20 5.06 -32.86
C THR A 14 13.27 5.36 -31.70
N ALA A 15 12.38 4.44 -31.34
CA ALA A 15 11.68 4.52 -30.07
C ALA A 15 12.69 4.17 -28.98
N LEU A 16 13.15 5.18 -28.22
CA LEU A 16 13.79 4.94 -26.93
C LEU A 16 12.74 4.32 -26.02
N LEU A 17 12.59 3.01 -26.11
CA LEU A 17 12.02 2.18 -25.07
C LEU A 17 13.05 2.15 -23.93
N MET A 18 13.05 3.21 -23.13
CA MET A 18 13.53 3.13 -21.77
C MET A 18 12.58 2.18 -21.04
N THR A 19 12.92 0.89 -21.05
CA THR A 19 12.42 -0.07 -20.09
C THR A 19 13.00 0.33 -18.74
N ALA A 20 12.48 1.42 -18.18
CA ALA A 20 12.58 1.66 -16.76
C ALA A 20 11.88 0.46 -16.12
N CYS A 21 12.58 -0.29 -15.27
CA CYS A 21 11.91 -0.95 -14.17
C CYS A 21 11.26 0.18 -13.34
N ALA A 22 10.11 0.66 -13.80
CA ALA A 22 9.20 1.40 -12.96
C ALA A 22 8.73 0.38 -11.95
N THR A 23 9.37 0.34 -10.77
CA THR A 23 8.67 -0.09 -9.57
C THR A 23 7.44 0.82 -9.50
N ALA A 24 6.31 0.27 -9.93
CA ALA A 24 5.20 1.06 -10.42
C ALA A 24 4.54 1.83 -9.27
N PRO A 25 3.88 2.97 -9.56
CA PRO A 25 2.96 3.60 -8.62
C PRO A 25 1.90 2.65 -8.04
N GLU A 26 1.66 1.50 -8.68
CA GLU A 26 0.72 0.46 -8.25
C GLU A 26 1.09 -0.15 -6.89
N ASP A 27 2.37 -0.43 -6.62
CA ASP A 27 2.79 -1.00 -5.34
C ASP A 27 2.49 -0.02 -4.20
N ARG A 28 2.83 1.26 -4.38
CA ARG A 28 2.51 2.34 -3.41
C ARG A 28 1.02 2.64 -3.27
N ARG A 29 0.18 2.30 -4.26
CA ARG A 29 -1.29 2.41 -4.14
C ARG A 29 -1.87 1.27 -3.32
N ALA A 30 -1.42 0.04 -3.58
CA ALA A 30 -1.81 -1.14 -2.79
C ALA A 30 -1.46 -0.97 -1.31
N GLU A 31 -0.35 -0.26 -1.04
CA GLU A 31 0.06 0.13 0.29
C GLU A 31 -1.00 0.99 1.03
N LEU A 32 -1.69 1.89 0.34
CA LEU A 32 -2.64 2.83 0.95
C LEU A 32 -4.08 2.29 1.05
N GLU A 33 -4.30 1.01 0.75
CA GLU A 33 -5.61 0.36 0.88
C GLU A 33 -6.24 0.49 2.28
N PRO A 34 -5.50 0.38 3.41
CA PRO A 34 -6.08 0.63 4.73
C PRO A 34 -6.62 2.05 4.91
N LEU A 35 -5.91 3.06 4.40
CA LEU A 35 -6.37 4.45 4.44
C LEU A 35 -7.59 4.66 3.55
N LYS A 36 -7.59 4.11 2.34
CA LYS A 36 -8.78 4.14 1.46
C LYS A 36 -9.98 3.50 2.14
N LEU A 37 -9.79 2.30 2.72
CA LEU A 37 -10.82 1.59 3.47
C LEU A 37 -11.36 2.42 4.64
N ALA A 38 -10.48 3.14 5.35
CA ALA A 38 -10.87 4.03 6.44
C ALA A 38 -11.83 5.14 5.95
N LEU A 39 -11.53 5.75 4.81
CA LEU A 39 -12.28 6.89 4.27
C LEU A 39 -13.58 6.49 3.54
N THR A 40 -13.67 5.26 3.03
CA THR A 40 -14.85 4.79 2.28
C THR A 40 -15.83 3.96 3.12
N THR A 41 -15.42 3.54 4.31
CA THR A 41 -16.23 2.66 5.18
C THR A 41 -16.68 3.42 6.42
N SER A 42 -17.93 3.21 6.85
CA SER A 42 -18.40 3.86 8.07
C SER A 42 -17.59 3.41 9.29
N PRO A 43 -17.34 4.29 10.29
CA PRO A 43 -16.61 3.88 11.49
C PRO A 43 -17.31 2.76 12.28
N GLN A 44 -18.64 2.71 12.24
CA GLN A 44 -19.41 1.65 12.90
C GLN A 44 -19.13 0.29 12.26
N GLU A 45 -19.18 0.21 10.92
CA GLU A 45 -18.89 -1.03 10.22
C GLU A 45 -17.44 -1.48 10.43
N LEU A 46 -16.49 -0.55 10.48
CA LEU A 46 -15.09 -0.87 10.81
C LEU A 46 -14.94 -1.40 12.23
N ARG A 47 -15.67 -0.86 13.22
CA ARG A 47 -15.70 -1.41 14.59
C ARG A 47 -16.24 -2.85 14.60
N ASP A 48 -17.35 -3.08 13.91
CA ASP A 48 -17.98 -4.40 13.85
C ASP A 48 -17.03 -5.44 13.20
N ARG A 49 -16.30 -5.03 12.16
CA ARG A 49 -15.33 -5.89 11.45
C ARG A 49 -13.99 -6.03 12.17
N ALA A 50 -13.59 -5.06 13.01
CA ALA A 50 -12.29 -5.06 13.71
C ALA A 50 -12.21 -6.10 14.85
N VAL A 51 -13.34 -6.71 15.23
CA VAL A 51 -13.41 -7.85 16.15
C VAL A 51 -12.69 -9.08 15.58
N GLY A 52 -12.64 -9.22 14.26
CA GLY A 52 -11.93 -10.31 13.56
C GLY A 52 -10.43 -10.04 13.33
N PRO A 53 -9.67 -11.03 12.82
CA PRO A 53 -8.23 -10.95 12.63
C PRO A 53 -7.79 -10.13 11.40
N SER A 54 -8.62 -9.22 10.89
CA SER A 54 -8.27 -8.45 9.69
C SER A 54 -7.34 -7.28 10.03
N ALA A 55 -6.04 -7.47 9.79
CA ALA A 55 -5.03 -6.44 10.01
C ALA A 55 -5.33 -5.13 9.25
N LYS A 56 -5.87 -5.24 8.02
CA LYS A 56 -6.27 -4.08 7.22
C LYS A 56 -7.39 -3.28 7.87
N VAL A 57 -8.42 -3.95 8.39
CA VAL A 57 -9.54 -3.29 9.08
C VAL A 57 -9.08 -2.65 10.38
N GLN A 58 -8.21 -3.33 11.13
CA GLN A 58 -7.64 -2.80 12.37
C GLN A 58 -6.83 -1.54 12.11
N LEU A 59 -5.97 -1.52 11.08
CA LEU A 59 -5.24 -0.32 10.69
C LEU A 59 -6.16 0.79 10.17
N ALA A 60 -7.18 0.46 9.37
CA ALA A 60 -8.15 1.44 8.88
C ALA A 60 -8.87 2.15 10.05
N LEU A 61 -9.37 1.40 11.02
CA LEU A 61 -10.02 1.96 12.21
C LEU A 61 -9.04 2.76 13.08
N ALA A 62 -7.78 2.32 13.20
CA ALA A 62 -6.75 3.06 13.90
C ALA A 62 -6.52 4.45 13.28
N LEU A 63 -6.48 4.55 11.95
CA LEU A 63 -6.32 5.82 11.23
C LEU A 63 -7.48 6.78 11.50
N LEU A 64 -8.72 6.27 11.63
CA LEU A 64 -9.87 7.10 11.97
C LEU A 64 -9.76 7.68 13.37
N TYR A 65 -9.44 6.84 14.36
CA TYR A 65 -9.25 7.29 15.75
C TYR A 65 -8.05 8.23 15.90
N GLU A 66 -6.97 8.01 15.15
CA GLU A 66 -5.79 8.89 15.20
C GLU A 66 -6.10 10.31 14.68
N ASN A 67 -6.91 10.41 13.62
CA ASN A 67 -7.20 11.67 12.94
C ASN A 67 -8.55 12.29 13.31
N GLY A 68 -9.39 11.61 14.09
CA GLY A 68 -10.74 12.07 14.41
C GLY A 68 -11.69 12.09 13.20
N GLN A 69 -11.45 11.23 12.20
CA GLN A 69 -12.23 11.19 10.97
C GLN A 69 -13.56 10.43 11.20
N GLY A 70 -14.66 11.16 11.33
CA GLY A 70 -16.00 10.59 11.59
C GLY A 70 -16.17 9.95 12.98
N VAL A 71 -15.18 10.07 13.85
CA VAL A 71 -15.16 9.59 15.24
C VAL A 71 -14.44 10.59 16.13
N GLU A 72 -14.69 10.52 17.44
CA GLU A 72 -13.85 11.24 18.41
C GLU A 72 -12.42 10.71 18.34
N ARG A 73 -11.45 11.63 18.38
CA ARG A 73 -10.03 11.28 18.29
C ARG A 73 -9.61 10.53 19.55
N ASP A 74 -9.12 9.30 19.38
CA ASP A 74 -8.62 8.44 20.46
C ASP A 74 -7.26 7.83 20.09
N PRO A 75 -6.15 8.51 20.46
CA PRO A 75 -4.81 8.01 20.18
C PRO A 75 -4.46 6.70 20.89
N VAL A 76 -5.11 6.41 22.04
CA VAL A 76 -4.83 5.20 22.82
C VAL A 76 -5.43 4.00 22.11
N GLU A 77 -6.67 4.11 21.66
CA GLU A 77 -7.34 3.06 20.90
C GLU A 77 -6.71 2.87 19.52
N ALA A 78 -6.31 3.96 18.86
CA ALA A 78 -5.55 3.90 17.60
C ALA A 78 -4.26 3.08 17.76
N GLU A 79 -3.50 3.31 18.85
CA GLU A 79 -2.28 2.55 19.13
C GLU A 79 -2.55 1.06 19.40
N ARG A 80 -3.61 0.76 20.14
CA ARG A 80 -4.02 -0.63 20.42
C ARG A 80 -4.35 -1.39 19.13
N LEU A 81 -5.13 -0.76 18.25
CA LEU A 81 -5.53 -1.33 16.96
C LEU A 81 -4.34 -1.48 16.00
N ARG A 82 -3.42 -0.51 16.00
CA ARG A 82 -2.19 -0.57 15.20
C ARG A 82 -1.29 -1.74 15.61
N LYS A 83 -1.11 -1.96 16.91
CA LYS A 83 -0.39 -3.13 17.43
C LYS A 83 -1.07 -4.45 17.04
N ALA A 84 -2.39 -4.49 17.05
CA ALA A 84 -3.13 -5.66 16.58
C ALA A 84 -2.95 -5.90 15.07
N ALA A 85 -2.88 -4.83 14.27
CA ALA A 85 -2.68 -4.90 12.83
C ALA A 85 -1.29 -5.45 12.45
N THR A 86 -0.24 -5.09 13.22
CA THR A 86 1.14 -5.55 12.97
C THR A 86 1.53 -6.81 13.75
N ALA A 87 0.58 -7.43 14.46
CA ALA A 87 0.80 -8.73 15.10
C ALA A 87 0.98 -9.85 14.05
N SER A 88 1.80 -10.85 14.38
CA SER A 88 1.98 -12.00 13.50
C SER A 88 0.69 -12.84 13.42
N ARG A 89 0.42 -13.38 12.23
CA ARG A 89 -0.75 -14.20 11.90
C ARG A 89 -0.36 -15.66 11.70
N GLY A 90 0.51 -16.15 12.59
CA GLY A 90 1.13 -17.47 12.50
C GLY A 90 2.52 -17.42 11.89
N THR A 91 3.00 -18.58 11.44
CA THR A 91 4.33 -18.75 10.84
C THR A 91 4.23 -19.42 9.48
N LEU A 92 5.18 -19.12 8.61
CA LEU A 92 5.36 -19.79 7.32
C LEU A 92 6.76 -20.40 7.25
N PRO A 93 6.93 -21.57 6.61
CA PRO A 93 8.24 -22.11 6.35
C PRO A 93 8.96 -21.20 5.34
N ARG A 94 10.05 -20.58 5.77
CA ARG A 94 10.98 -19.84 4.92
C ARG A 94 12.14 -20.76 4.57
N THR A 95 12.38 -20.90 3.26
CA THR A 95 13.56 -21.59 2.76
C THR A 95 14.54 -20.52 2.32
N GLU A 96 15.60 -20.33 3.09
CA GLU A 96 16.72 -19.51 2.66
C GLU A 96 17.73 -20.41 1.97
N ARG A 97 18.02 -20.06 0.71
CA ARG A 97 19.08 -20.69 -0.06
C ARG A 97 20.26 -19.76 -0.01
N GLU A 98 21.22 -20.09 0.83
CA GLU A 98 22.47 -19.36 0.86
C GLU A 98 23.31 -19.86 -0.33
N THR A 99 23.39 -19.07 -1.40
CA THR A 99 24.36 -19.32 -2.47
C THR A 99 25.74 -18.90 -1.98
N LEU A 100 26.28 -19.62 -1.00
CA LEU A 100 27.69 -19.58 -0.72
C LEU A 100 28.39 -20.41 -1.81
N ASP A 101 29.52 -19.91 -2.32
CA ASP A 101 30.38 -20.62 -3.28
C ASP A 101 31.14 -21.77 -2.57
N LEU A 102 30.38 -22.65 -1.92
CA LEU A 102 30.83 -23.81 -1.17
C LEU A 102 30.33 -25.07 -1.87
N PRO A 103 31.14 -26.13 -1.93
CA PRO A 103 30.68 -27.43 -2.41
C PRO A 103 29.62 -27.98 -1.45
N GLY A 104 28.38 -28.09 -1.94
CA GLY A 104 27.22 -28.59 -1.19
C GLY A 104 26.23 -27.48 -0.82
N GLU A 105 25.01 -27.58 -1.34
CA GLU A 105 23.93 -26.64 -1.07
C GLU A 105 23.48 -26.73 0.39
N LYS A 106 23.52 -25.61 1.13
CA LYS A 106 22.92 -25.51 2.47
C LYS A 106 21.53 -24.90 2.35
N VAL A 107 20.52 -25.68 2.71
CA VAL A 107 19.13 -25.25 2.74
C VAL A 107 18.71 -25.07 4.19
N PHE A 108 18.52 -23.82 4.61
CA PHE A 108 17.99 -23.52 5.93
C PHE A 108 16.46 -23.41 5.84
N ARG A 109 15.77 -24.24 6.62
CA ARG A 109 14.32 -24.20 6.76
C ARG A 109 13.98 -23.66 8.14
N GLU A 110 13.60 -22.40 8.20
CA GLU A 110 13.15 -21.75 9.42
C GLU A 110 11.66 -21.39 9.32
N ASN A 111 10.96 -21.37 10.46
CA ASN A 111 9.59 -20.87 10.50
C ASN A 111 9.65 -19.37 10.78
N ALA A 112 9.36 -18.56 9.77
CA ALA A 112 9.32 -17.10 9.91
C ALA A 112 7.90 -16.66 10.31
N PRO A 113 7.77 -15.65 11.19
CA PRO A 113 6.47 -15.05 11.48
C PRO A 113 5.87 -14.43 10.21
N ARG A 114 4.56 -14.65 10.02
CA ARG A 114 3.80 -14.06 8.93
C ARG A 114 3.13 -12.78 9.43
N TYR A 115 3.28 -11.69 8.69
CA TYR A 115 2.60 -10.43 8.96
C TYR A 115 1.73 -10.06 7.76
N ASP A 116 0.47 -9.69 8.00
CA ASP A 116 -0.41 -9.19 6.95
C ASP A 116 -0.20 -7.69 6.70
N ILE A 117 0.29 -6.95 7.72
CA ILE A 117 0.68 -5.53 7.66
C ILE A 117 2.01 -5.38 8.39
N VAL A 118 2.94 -4.64 7.80
CA VAL A 118 4.28 -4.36 8.34
C VAL A 118 4.43 -2.89 8.73
N GLU A 119 5.37 -2.54 9.60
CA GLU A 119 5.54 -1.15 10.06
C GLU A 119 5.79 -0.11 8.94
N PRO A 120 6.56 -0.39 7.87
CA PRO A 120 6.65 0.54 6.73
C PRO A 120 5.28 0.86 6.12
N GLN A 121 4.40 -0.14 6.06
CA GLN A 121 3.05 0.03 5.54
C GLN A 121 2.22 0.98 6.40
N VAL A 122 2.31 0.80 7.71
CA VAL A 122 1.66 1.67 8.71
C VAL A 122 2.18 3.10 8.58
N ALA A 123 3.49 3.27 8.45
CA ALA A 123 4.12 4.57 8.30
C ALA A 123 3.64 5.30 7.04
N ALA A 124 3.54 4.61 5.90
CA ALA A 124 3.03 5.18 4.65
C ALA A 124 1.58 5.68 4.80
N ASN A 125 0.68 4.86 5.35
CA ASN A 125 -0.72 5.24 5.57
C ASN A 125 -0.85 6.45 6.51
N ARG A 126 -0.09 6.46 7.61
CA ARG A 126 -0.10 7.59 8.57
C ARG A 126 0.50 8.86 7.99
N ALA A 127 1.58 8.74 7.21
CA ALA A 127 2.21 9.88 6.55
C ALA A 127 1.25 10.54 5.55
N CYS A 128 0.59 9.74 4.71
CA CYS A 128 -0.41 10.27 3.78
C CYS A 128 -1.62 10.87 4.52
N ALA A 129 -2.15 10.21 5.56
CA ALA A 129 -3.24 10.75 6.38
C ALA A 129 -2.89 12.14 6.96
N LYS A 130 -1.67 12.31 7.48
CA LYS A 130 -1.20 13.61 7.99
C LYS A 130 -1.13 14.68 6.90
N VAL A 131 -0.67 14.31 5.70
CA VAL A 131 -0.62 15.19 4.54
C VAL A 131 -2.03 15.64 4.13
N LEU A 132 -2.99 14.72 4.11
CA LEU A 132 -4.39 15.03 3.81
C LEU A 132 -5.01 15.94 4.87
N ALA A 133 -4.79 15.66 6.16
CA ALA A 133 -5.25 16.48 7.27
C ALA A 133 -4.70 17.93 7.20
N ALA A 134 -3.47 18.10 6.71
CA ALA A 134 -2.85 19.41 6.54
C ALA A 134 -3.29 20.13 5.26
N GLY A 135 -3.94 19.45 4.32
CA GLY A 135 -4.25 19.98 2.99
C GLY A 135 -3.01 20.29 2.14
N ASP A 136 -1.84 19.71 2.46
CA ASP A 136 -0.58 19.99 1.78
C ASP A 136 -0.57 19.32 0.40
N ARG A 137 -0.48 20.14 -0.66
CA ARG A 137 -0.45 19.73 -2.07
C ARG A 137 0.92 19.89 -2.71
N SER A 138 1.97 20.13 -1.91
CA SER A 138 3.33 20.20 -2.42
C SER A 138 3.74 18.87 -3.04
N ALA A 139 4.64 18.91 -4.02
CA ALA A 139 5.13 17.71 -4.70
C ALA A 139 5.68 16.67 -3.70
N LYS A 140 6.35 17.12 -2.64
CA LYS A 140 6.88 16.25 -1.59
C LYS A 140 5.76 15.59 -0.76
N ALA A 141 4.72 16.33 -0.41
CA ALA A 141 3.60 15.80 0.36
C ALA A 141 2.81 14.77 -0.44
N VAL A 142 2.55 15.08 -1.70
CA VAL A 142 1.87 14.19 -2.65
C VAL A 142 2.62 12.86 -2.85
N GLU A 143 3.95 12.86 -2.89
CA GLU A 143 4.75 11.63 -2.98
C GLU A 143 4.56 10.70 -1.77
N ALA A 144 4.29 11.24 -0.58
CA ALA A 144 3.98 10.43 0.60
C ALA A 144 2.64 9.69 0.47
N CYS A 145 1.76 10.14 -0.43
CA CYS A 145 0.52 9.47 -0.81
C CYS A 145 0.67 8.60 -2.06
N GLY A 146 1.89 8.31 -2.53
CA GLY A 146 2.11 7.50 -3.74
C GLY A 146 1.82 8.25 -5.04
N GLY A 147 1.85 9.59 -5.02
CA GLY A 147 1.76 10.45 -6.19
C GLY A 147 0.42 11.17 -6.36
N GLN A 148 0.34 12.02 -7.38
CA GLN A 148 -0.74 13.00 -7.55
C GLN A 148 -2.13 12.37 -7.67
N ALA A 149 -2.26 11.28 -8.44
CA ALA A 149 -3.54 10.61 -8.64
C ALA A 149 -4.10 10.03 -7.33
N SER A 150 -3.25 9.34 -6.57
CA SER A 150 -3.61 8.73 -5.28
C SER A 150 -3.96 9.79 -4.24
N TYR A 151 -3.18 10.87 -4.17
CA TYR A 151 -3.50 12.00 -3.31
C TYR A 151 -4.87 12.59 -3.66
N ALA A 152 -5.14 12.86 -4.94
CA ALA A 152 -6.39 13.48 -5.36
C ALA A 152 -7.61 12.61 -5.05
N GLU A 153 -7.49 11.29 -5.25
CA GLU A 153 -8.53 10.32 -4.88
C GLU A 153 -8.81 10.35 -3.37
N LEU A 154 -7.77 10.23 -2.53
CA LEU A 154 -7.94 10.19 -1.08
C LEU A 154 -8.38 11.54 -0.50
N ALA A 155 -7.89 12.66 -1.05
CA ALA A 155 -8.29 13.99 -0.64
C ALA A 155 -9.77 14.27 -0.94
N ALA A 156 -10.34 13.69 -2.00
CA ALA A 156 -11.76 13.80 -2.30
C ALA A 156 -12.65 13.04 -1.29
N LEU A 157 -12.07 12.08 -0.57
CA LEU A 157 -12.76 11.29 0.46
C LEU A 157 -12.55 11.84 1.88
N TRP A 158 -11.54 12.69 2.08
CA TRP A 158 -11.19 13.29 3.37
C TRP A 158 -12.22 14.36 3.78
N ARG A 159 -12.75 14.30 5.02
CA ARG A 159 -13.82 15.19 5.50
C ARG A 159 -13.42 16.03 6.71
#